data_AF-A0AAP0RNR5-F1
#
_entry.id   AF-A0AAP0RNR5-F1
#
_cell.length_a   1.000
_cell.length_b   1.000
_cell.length_c   1.000
_cell.angle_alpha   90.00
_cell.angle_beta   90.00
_cell.angle_gamma   90.00
#
_symmetry.space_group_name_H-M   'P 1'
#
loop_
_entity.id
_entity.type
_entity.pdbx_description
1 polymer ?
#
loop_
_entity_poly.entity_id
_entity_poly.type
_entity_poly.pdbx_seq_one_letter_code
_entity_poly.pdbx_strand_id
1 'polypeptide(L)'
;MATVIRTMGMNGDCDFDLAVVRRTMGMDGDYDFGLLVARRTMGMDDQWCDGGGWENYGDGDGGDQIWCQKRDMMKDYKGRRTSMMRQQANKIIDASGTIKEQLAAIAPALEQLWKQKDERVREFFDVQSQIQKICGEIAGNWNLCEQVGTPVINEADLTLKKLDEYHAQLQELQKEKSDRLHKVLEFVSTVHDLCAVLGMDFFSTVTEVHPSLNDSTGVQSKSISNDTLSRLAKTVFGLKEDKKQRLHRLQELAAQLIDLWNLMDTPVDERRLFDYVTCNISASVDEVDEVTIPGALALDLIEQAEVDVERLDQLKATRMKEISFKKQAELEEIFVCAHIEVEPEAT
;
A
#
# COMPACT_ATOMS: atom_id res chain seq x y z
N MET A 1 45.42 16.08 21.63
CA MET A 1 44.45 16.37 22.72
C MET A 1 44.16 15.18 23.65
N ALA A 2 44.89 14.07 23.58
CA ALA A 2 44.75 12.94 24.51
C ALA A 2 45.86 12.88 25.59
N THR A 3 46.65 13.95 25.75
CA THR A 3 47.85 13.94 26.63
C THR A 3 47.77 14.98 27.77
N VAL A 4 46.69 15.75 27.89
CA VAL A 4 46.57 16.80 28.94
C VAL A 4 45.65 16.39 30.10
N ILE A 5 44.85 15.33 29.96
CA ILE A 5 43.91 14.90 31.02
C ILE A 5 44.60 14.03 32.10
N ARG A 6 45.86 13.60 31.89
CA ARG A 6 46.54 12.65 32.80
C ARG A 6 47.49 13.27 33.84
N THR A 7 47.57 14.60 33.94
CA THR A 7 48.52 15.29 34.84
C THR A 7 47.89 16.20 35.89
N MET A 8 46.60 16.06 36.17
CA MET A 8 46.00 16.70 37.35
C MET A 8 45.27 15.66 38.19
N GLY A 9 46.04 15.01 39.07
CA GLY A 9 45.47 14.43 40.27
C GLY A 9 44.93 15.58 41.12
N MET A 10 43.62 15.79 41.10
CA MET A 10 42.91 16.68 42.01
C MET A 10 41.68 15.95 42.53
N ASN A 11 41.90 15.27 43.66
CA ASN A 11 40.87 15.10 44.67
C ASN A 11 40.43 16.49 45.14
N GLY A 12 39.14 16.69 45.33
CA GLY A 12 38.60 17.86 46.03
C GLY A 12 37.82 18.80 45.12
N ASP A 13 36.64 19.16 45.60
CA ASP A 13 35.73 20.19 45.10
C ASP A 13 36.44 21.31 44.32
N CYS A 14 36.21 21.36 43.02
CA CYS A 14 36.56 22.49 42.19
C CYS A 14 35.29 22.90 41.45
N ASP A 15 34.66 23.95 41.96
CA ASP A 15 33.66 24.75 41.26
C ASP A 15 34.24 25.10 39.87
N PHE A 16 33.57 24.64 38.81
CA PHE A 16 34.05 24.79 37.44
C PHE A 16 33.85 26.25 37.04
N ASP A 17 34.86 27.08 37.29
CA ASP A 17 34.76 28.51 37.01
C ASP A 17 34.76 28.75 35.49
N LEU A 18 33.56 28.77 34.90
CA LEU A 18 33.26 28.93 33.46
C LEU A 18 33.96 30.15 32.84
N ALA A 19 34.35 31.14 33.65
CA ALA A 19 35.10 32.31 33.23
C ALA A 19 36.52 31.98 32.73
N VAL A 20 37.16 30.93 33.26
CA VAL A 20 38.54 30.54 32.90
C VAL A 20 38.59 29.86 31.53
N VAL A 21 37.57 29.06 31.20
CA VAL A 21 37.44 28.39 29.90
C VAL A 21 37.11 29.40 28.79
N ARG A 22 36.24 30.39 29.06
CA ARG A 22 35.95 31.49 28.11
C ARG A 22 37.19 32.27 27.71
N ARG A 23 38.07 32.57 28.67
CA ARG A 23 39.28 33.40 28.44
C ARG A 23 40.38 32.65 27.69
N THR A 24 40.45 31.32 27.81
CA THR A 24 41.47 30.49 27.13
C THR A 24 41.11 30.17 25.68
N MET A 25 39.83 30.26 25.29
CA MET A 25 39.37 29.98 23.93
C MET A 25 39.11 31.20 23.04
N GLY A 26 39.26 32.43 23.58
CA GLY A 26 39.19 33.66 22.77
C GLY A 26 37.87 33.85 22.03
N MET A 27 36.74 33.62 22.70
CA MET A 27 35.40 33.76 22.12
C MET A 27 34.62 34.86 22.84
N ASP A 28 34.69 36.08 22.31
CA ASP A 28 33.81 37.19 22.67
C ASP A 28 32.57 37.15 21.77
N GLY A 29 31.55 36.40 22.18
CA GLY A 29 30.26 36.32 21.49
C GLY A 29 29.24 35.52 22.29
N ASP A 30 28.01 36.02 22.36
CA ASP A 30 26.89 35.51 23.17
C ASP A 30 26.25 34.25 22.55
N TYR A 31 27.07 33.25 22.24
CA TYR A 31 26.59 31.95 21.77
C TYR A 31 26.41 31.02 22.97
N ASP A 32 25.17 30.55 23.14
CA ASP A 32 24.72 29.72 24.24
C ASP A 32 25.44 28.35 24.26
N PHE A 33 26.52 28.28 25.04
CA PHE A 33 27.32 27.07 25.25
C PHE A 33 26.49 25.91 25.81
N GLY A 34 25.37 26.21 26.48
CA GLY A 34 24.41 25.22 26.96
C GLY A 34 23.76 24.42 25.83
N LEU A 35 23.46 25.08 24.71
CA LEU A 35 22.80 24.45 23.56
C LEU A 35 23.74 23.48 22.81
N LEU A 36 25.04 23.80 22.74
CA LEU A 36 26.04 22.99 22.06
C LEU A 36 26.37 21.70 22.85
N VAL A 37 26.38 21.79 24.18
CA VAL A 37 26.57 20.63 25.07
C VAL A 37 25.30 19.77 25.12
N ALA A 38 24.11 20.37 25.07
CA ALA A 38 22.84 19.65 24.96
C ALA A 38 22.75 18.86 23.64
N ARG A 39 23.12 19.46 22.50
CA ARG A 39 23.14 18.77 21.19
C ARG A 39 24.07 17.56 21.19
N ARG A 40 25.24 17.66 21.83
CA ARG A 40 26.23 16.56 21.84
C ARG A 40 25.91 15.44 22.83
N THR A 41 25.14 15.72 23.88
CA THR A 41 24.68 14.72 24.86
C THR A 41 23.38 14.03 24.44
N MET A 42 22.57 14.67 23.60
CA MET A 42 21.29 14.13 23.14
C MET A 42 21.35 13.26 21.87
N GLY A 43 22.48 13.22 21.16
CA GLY A 43 22.61 12.37 19.96
C GLY A 43 21.53 12.66 18.92
N MET A 44 21.25 13.93 18.67
CA MET A 44 20.45 14.36 17.53
C MET A 44 21.35 14.29 16.30
N ASP A 45 21.08 13.37 15.38
CA ASP A 45 21.71 13.36 14.06
C ASP A 45 21.31 14.63 13.29
N ASP A 46 22.29 15.27 12.65
CA ASP A 46 22.21 16.54 11.91
C ASP A 46 21.41 16.43 10.58
N GLN A 47 20.22 15.84 10.60
CA GLN A 47 19.40 15.70 9.39
C GLN A 47 18.00 16.30 9.55
N TRP A 48 17.89 17.46 10.17
CA TRP A 48 16.69 18.31 10.10
C TRP A 48 17.07 19.79 10.07
N CYS A 49 17.93 20.17 9.12
CA CYS A 49 18.07 21.55 8.67
C CYS A 49 18.47 21.52 7.19
N ASP A 50 17.57 21.06 6.32
CA ASP A 50 17.52 21.55 4.94
C ASP A 50 16.06 21.82 4.59
N GLY A 51 15.81 23.03 4.09
CA GLY A 51 14.49 23.63 4.00
C GLY A 51 13.55 22.96 2.99
N GLY A 52 12.27 22.98 3.33
CA GLY A 52 11.16 22.62 2.45
C GLY A 52 9.86 22.67 3.26
N GLY A 53 8.88 23.45 2.79
CA GLY A 53 7.76 23.95 3.58
C GLY A 53 6.82 22.88 4.16
N TRP A 54 6.34 23.17 5.37
CA TRP A 54 5.13 22.59 5.94
C TRP A 54 4.08 23.70 6.03
N GLU A 55 3.55 24.12 4.88
CA GLU A 55 2.22 24.69 4.82
C GLU A 55 1.28 23.59 4.31
N ASN A 56 0.21 23.36 5.07
CA ASN A 56 -0.89 22.43 4.85
C ASN A 56 -0.59 20.94 5.06
N TYR A 57 -0.85 20.42 6.26
CA TYR A 57 -1.80 19.31 6.47
C TYR A 57 -2.42 19.44 7.87
N GLY A 58 -3.73 19.28 7.92
CA GLY A 58 -4.62 19.80 8.96
C GLY A 58 -4.55 19.16 10.34
N ASP A 59 -5.18 19.91 11.26
CA ASP A 59 -5.41 19.63 12.67
C ASP A 59 -5.90 18.20 12.95
N GLY A 60 -5.01 17.39 13.53
CA GLY A 60 -5.29 16.04 14.00
C GLY A 60 -4.58 15.79 15.33
N ASP A 61 -5.12 16.38 16.40
CA ASP A 61 -4.59 16.49 17.78
C ASP A 61 -4.19 15.16 18.48
N GLY A 62 -4.43 14.00 17.85
CA GLY A 62 -4.24 12.68 18.47
C GLY A 62 -2.82 12.11 18.38
N GLY A 63 -2.05 12.44 17.33
CA GLY A 63 -0.72 11.88 17.11
C GLY A 63 0.34 12.48 18.05
N ASP A 64 0.32 13.80 18.20
CA ASP A 64 1.33 14.55 18.96
C ASP A 64 1.15 14.39 20.48
N GLN A 65 -0.08 14.19 20.96
CA GLN A 65 -0.35 13.93 22.38
C GLN A 65 0.20 12.58 22.83
N ILE A 66 0.06 11.53 22.02
CA ILE A 66 0.58 10.19 22.36
C ILE A 66 2.11 10.21 22.42
N TRP A 67 2.77 10.87 21.46
CA TRP A 67 4.23 11.00 21.45
C TRP A 67 4.76 11.85 22.61
N CYS A 68 4.12 12.98 22.91
CA CYS A 68 4.49 13.80 24.06
C CYS A 68 4.31 13.03 25.37
N GLN A 69 3.21 12.29 25.52
CA GLN A 69 2.93 11.51 26.71
C GLN A 69 3.91 10.35 26.90
N LYS A 70 4.31 9.68 25.82
CA LYS A 70 5.32 8.61 25.85
C LYS A 70 6.71 9.16 26.17
N ARG A 71 7.07 10.32 25.61
CA ARG A 71 8.32 11.05 25.90
C ARG A 71 8.40 11.47 27.36
N ASP A 72 7.32 12.00 27.92
CA ASP A 72 7.29 12.45 29.32
C ASP A 72 7.27 11.28 30.30
N MET A 73 6.55 10.18 29.99
CA MET A 73 6.70 8.92 30.72
C MET A 73 8.14 8.41 30.73
N MET A 74 8.84 8.52 29.59
CA MET A 74 10.21 8.03 29.47
C MET A 74 11.23 8.92 30.17
N LYS A 75 11.00 10.25 30.20
CA LYS A 75 11.78 11.19 31.03
C LYS A 75 11.60 10.91 32.51
N ASP A 76 10.37 10.67 32.94
CA ASP A 76 10.07 10.35 34.34
C ASP A 76 10.63 8.98 34.74
N TYR A 77 10.57 7.98 33.86
CA TYR A 77 11.22 6.68 34.06
C TYR A 77 12.75 6.80 34.19
N LYS A 78 13.41 7.58 33.31
CA LYS A 78 14.85 7.88 33.43
C LYS A 78 15.16 8.64 34.73
N GLY A 79 14.34 9.62 35.10
CA GLY A 79 14.46 10.38 36.35
C GLY A 79 14.36 9.48 37.58
N ARG A 80 13.34 8.62 37.64
CA ARG A 80 13.16 7.63 38.71
C ARG A 80 14.29 6.62 38.77
N ARG A 81 14.80 6.12 37.64
CA ARG A 81 15.95 5.20 37.62
C ARG A 81 17.23 5.86 38.12
N THR A 82 17.47 7.12 37.74
CA THR A 82 18.67 7.88 38.14
C THR A 82 18.61 8.26 39.62
N SER A 83 17.43 8.62 40.12
CA SER A 83 17.16 8.86 41.53
C SER A 83 17.32 7.58 42.37
N MET A 84 16.80 6.46 41.87
CA MET A 84 16.91 5.15 42.52
C MET A 84 18.35 4.65 42.54
N MET A 85 19.12 4.81 41.46
CA MET A 85 20.55 4.50 41.46
C MET A 85 21.36 5.43 42.38
N ARG A 86 21.03 6.73 42.47
CA ARG A 86 21.68 7.65 43.42
C ARG A 86 21.34 7.30 44.87
N GLN A 87 20.08 6.98 45.17
CA GLN A 87 19.68 6.52 46.52
C GLN A 87 20.36 5.19 46.87
N GLN A 88 20.47 4.27 45.93
CA GLN A 88 21.12 2.98 46.14
C GLN A 88 22.64 3.13 46.29
N ALA A 89 23.28 3.98 45.49
CA ALA A 89 24.70 4.28 45.59
C ALA A 89 25.03 4.98 46.92
N ASN A 90 24.23 5.97 47.34
CA ASN A 90 24.41 6.64 48.63
C ASN A 90 24.22 5.67 49.81
N LYS A 91 23.25 4.74 49.73
CA LYS A 91 23.10 3.65 50.73
C LYS A 91 24.31 2.71 50.81
N ILE A 92 25.03 2.50 49.71
CA ILE A 92 26.23 1.65 49.67
C ILE A 92 27.46 2.42 50.18
N ILE A 93 27.55 3.73 49.90
CA ILE A 93 28.66 4.60 50.32
C ILE A 93 28.61 4.91 51.82
N ASP A 94 27.41 4.99 52.41
CA ASP A 94 27.22 5.30 53.83
C ASP A 94 27.28 4.06 54.76
N ALA A 95 27.48 2.86 54.21
CA ALA A 95 27.56 1.61 54.97
C ALA A 95 28.94 1.44 55.63
N SER A 96 29.16 2.14 56.76
CA SER A 96 30.32 1.93 57.64
C SER A 96 30.13 0.68 58.51
N GLY A 97 30.36 -0.50 57.92
CA GLY A 97 30.21 -1.80 58.58
C GLY A 97 31.25 -2.82 58.12
N THR A 98 31.24 -3.99 58.75
CA THR A 98 32.08 -5.12 58.35
C THR A 98 31.75 -5.54 56.90
N ILE A 99 32.70 -6.17 56.20
CA ILE A 99 32.49 -6.65 54.81
C ILE A 99 31.20 -7.48 54.67
N LYS A 100 30.83 -8.22 55.73
CA LYS A 100 29.59 -9.02 55.78
C LYS A 100 28.32 -8.16 55.77
N GLU A 101 28.32 -7.03 56.47
CA GLU A 101 27.20 -6.09 56.51
C GLU A 101 27.08 -5.30 55.21
N GLN A 102 28.21 -4.91 54.61
CA GLN A 102 28.24 -4.31 53.28
C GLN A 102 27.71 -5.27 52.20
N LEU A 103 28.08 -6.56 52.27
CA LEU A 103 27.57 -7.58 51.36
C LEU A 103 26.04 -7.76 51.50
N ALA A 104 25.55 -7.80 52.75
CA ALA A 104 24.12 -7.90 53.05
C ALA A 104 23.34 -6.65 52.58
N ALA A 105 23.96 -5.47 52.60
CA ALA A 105 23.36 -4.23 52.11
C ALA A 105 23.28 -4.16 50.57
N ILE A 106 24.22 -4.81 49.85
CA ILE A 106 24.27 -4.82 48.38
C ILE A 106 23.33 -5.89 47.78
N ALA A 107 23.12 -7.01 48.47
CA ALA A 107 22.27 -8.12 48.01
C ALA A 107 20.88 -7.70 47.47
N PRO A 108 20.06 -6.89 48.16
CA PRO A 108 18.76 -6.47 47.64
C PRO A 108 18.86 -5.58 46.39
N ALA A 109 19.94 -4.80 46.25
CA ALA A 109 20.19 -3.98 45.06
C ALA A 109 20.47 -4.86 43.83
N LEU A 110 21.26 -5.91 44.02
CA LEU A 110 21.56 -6.88 42.96
C LEU A 110 20.29 -7.61 42.54
N GLU A 111 19.51 -8.13 43.48
CA GLU A 111 18.24 -8.81 43.18
C GLU A 111 17.27 -7.93 42.38
N GLN A 112 17.19 -6.65 42.73
CA GLN A 112 16.41 -5.67 41.97
C GLN A 112 16.94 -5.47 40.54
N LEU A 113 18.27 -5.41 40.35
CA LEU A 113 18.89 -5.27 39.04
C LEU A 113 18.69 -6.51 38.16
N TRP A 114 18.76 -7.72 38.74
CA TRP A 114 18.44 -8.97 38.03
C TRP A 114 17.00 -8.95 37.53
N LYS A 115 16.05 -8.61 38.41
CA LYS A 115 14.64 -8.48 38.01
C LYS A 115 14.43 -7.45 36.90
N GLN A 116 15.13 -6.31 36.95
CA GLN A 116 15.08 -5.31 35.87
C GLN A 116 15.70 -5.80 34.57
N LYS A 117 16.77 -6.59 34.63
CA LYS A 117 17.36 -7.24 33.45
C LYS A 117 16.36 -8.20 32.83
N ASP A 118 15.74 -9.07 33.63
CA ASP A 118 14.79 -10.07 33.14
C ASP A 118 13.56 -9.43 32.51
N GLU A 119 13.06 -8.33 33.09
CA GLU A 119 11.98 -7.53 32.50
C GLU A 119 12.39 -6.95 31.14
N ARG A 120 13.59 -6.38 31.04
CA ARG A 120 14.12 -5.84 29.80
C ARG A 120 14.24 -6.92 28.73
N VAL A 121 14.81 -8.07 29.07
CA VAL A 121 14.91 -9.21 28.15
C VAL A 121 13.52 -9.59 27.62
N ARG A 122 12.50 -9.62 28.48
CA ARG A 122 11.12 -9.90 28.04
C ARG A 122 10.58 -8.83 27.09
N GLU A 123 10.77 -7.55 27.39
CA GLU A 123 10.35 -6.45 26.50
C GLU A 123 11.01 -6.57 25.12
N PHE A 124 12.32 -6.83 25.06
CA PHE A 124 13.03 -7.05 23.80
C PHE A 124 12.47 -8.23 23.01
N PHE A 125 12.21 -9.35 23.70
CA PHE A 125 11.61 -10.53 23.09
C PHE A 125 10.28 -10.21 22.42
N ASP A 126 9.37 -9.57 23.16
CA ASP A 126 8.02 -9.29 22.72
C ASP A 126 8.01 -8.37 21.49
N VAL A 127 8.85 -7.33 21.48
CA VAL A 127 8.97 -6.40 20.35
C VAL A 127 9.57 -7.10 19.13
N GLN A 128 10.65 -7.85 19.30
CA GLN A 128 11.29 -8.56 18.19
C GLN A 128 10.38 -9.65 17.61
N SER A 129 9.61 -10.35 18.45
CA SER A 129 8.63 -11.34 18.01
C SER A 129 7.53 -10.70 17.17
N GLN A 130 7.01 -9.53 17.58
CA GLN A 130 6.03 -8.78 16.80
C GLN A 130 6.60 -8.28 15.47
N ILE A 131 7.86 -7.82 15.44
CA ILE A 131 8.53 -7.42 14.20
C ILE A 131 8.63 -8.62 13.25
N GLN A 132 9.16 -9.75 13.71
CA GLN A 132 9.28 -10.96 12.92
C GLN A 132 7.92 -11.41 12.38
N LYS A 133 6.89 -11.38 13.23
CA LYS A 133 5.51 -11.68 12.88
C LYS A 133 5.02 -10.85 11.69
N ILE A 134 5.11 -9.51 11.79
CA ILE A 134 4.63 -8.61 10.73
C ILE A 134 5.47 -8.77 9.46
N CYS A 135 6.79 -8.87 9.58
CA CYS A 135 7.67 -9.13 8.46
C CYS A 135 7.31 -10.44 7.73
N GLY A 136 6.95 -11.48 8.48
CA GLY A 136 6.52 -12.76 7.93
C GLY A 136 5.18 -12.68 7.17
N GLU A 137 4.22 -11.92 7.69
CA GLU A 137 2.95 -11.63 7.02
C GLU A 137 3.18 -10.87 5.69
N ILE A 138 4.06 -9.86 5.71
CA ILE A 138 4.40 -9.04 4.54
C ILE A 138 5.17 -9.86 3.49
N ALA A 139 6.11 -10.70 3.92
CA ALA A 139 6.87 -11.55 3.01
C ALA A 139 6.03 -12.71 2.43
N GLY A 140 4.92 -13.07 3.08
CA GLY A 140 4.12 -14.24 2.72
C GLY A 140 4.75 -15.57 3.15
N ASN A 141 5.75 -15.53 4.05
CA ASN A 141 6.45 -16.70 4.56
C ASN A 141 6.10 -17.01 6.03
N TRP A 142 4.87 -16.65 6.45
CA TRP A 142 4.36 -16.84 7.80
C TRP A 142 4.71 -18.21 8.41
N ASN A 143 4.51 -19.29 7.64
CA ASN A 143 4.79 -20.67 8.06
C ASN A 143 6.28 -20.97 8.30
N LEU A 144 7.19 -20.23 7.65
CA LEU A 144 8.62 -20.31 7.91
C LEU A 144 9.01 -19.53 9.16
N CYS A 145 8.36 -18.39 9.44
CA CYS A 145 8.67 -17.56 10.61
C CYS A 145 8.37 -18.29 11.92
N GLU A 146 7.33 -19.14 11.94
CA GLU A 146 7.02 -20.04 13.07
C GLU A 146 8.08 -21.16 13.25
N GLN A 147 8.78 -21.54 12.18
CA GLN A 147 9.83 -22.58 12.20
C GLN A 147 11.26 -22.03 12.40
N VAL A 148 11.52 -20.77 12.04
CA VAL A 148 12.85 -20.12 12.14
C VAL A 148 13.22 -19.74 13.58
N GLY A 149 12.30 -19.91 14.52
CA GLY A 149 12.60 -19.92 15.94
C GLY A 149 12.48 -18.54 16.59
N THR A 150 12.18 -18.60 17.88
CA THR A 150 12.11 -17.47 18.81
C THR A 150 13.24 -16.46 18.60
N PRO A 151 12.96 -15.14 18.63
CA PRO A 151 13.98 -14.11 18.48
C PRO A 151 15.18 -14.36 19.40
N VAL A 152 16.39 -14.45 18.82
CA VAL A 152 17.62 -14.53 19.61
C VAL A 152 17.93 -13.13 20.11
N ILE A 153 17.69 -12.91 21.41
CA ILE A 153 17.94 -11.63 22.05
C ILE A 153 19.45 -11.51 22.27
N ASN A 154 20.03 -10.43 21.78
CA ASN A 154 21.41 -10.09 22.11
C ASN A 154 21.49 -9.61 23.56
N GLU A 155 21.75 -10.52 24.50
CA GLU A 155 21.92 -10.18 25.92
C GLU A 155 23.08 -9.22 26.19
N ALA A 156 24.00 -9.02 25.24
CA ALA A 156 25.11 -8.07 25.38
C ALA A 156 24.67 -6.61 25.24
N ASP A 157 23.54 -6.32 24.59
CA ASP A 157 23.03 -4.97 24.38
C ASP A 157 21.52 -4.86 24.71
N LEU A 158 21.24 -4.70 26.00
CA LEU A 158 19.90 -4.43 26.54
C LEU A 158 19.71 -2.94 26.85
N THR A 159 20.36 -2.06 26.06
CA THR A 159 20.27 -0.61 26.27
C THR A 159 18.90 -0.07 25.90
N LEU A 160 18.45 0.97 26.61
CA LEU A 160 17.18 1.64 26.31
C LEU A 160 17.14 2.22 24.90
N LYS A 161 18.28 2.73 24.41
CA LYS A 161 18.39 3.24 23.04
C LYS A 161 18.06 2.14 22.02
N LYS A 162 18.59 0.94 22.23
CA LYS A 162 18.34 -0.18 21.32
C LYS A 162 16.88 -0.65 21.36
N LEU A 163 16.26 -0.62 22.53
CA LEU A 163 14.84 -0.92 22.68
C LEU A 163 13.97 0.12 21.95
N ASP A 164 14.32 1.41 22.07
CA ASP A 164 13.63 2.50 21.37
C ASP A 164 13.73 2.36 19.83
N GLU A 165 14.89 1.93 19.32
CA GLU A 165 15.07 1.61 17.89
C GLU A 165 14.12 0.50 17.42
N TYR A 166 14.01 -0.60 18.18
CA TYR A 166 13.08 -1.68 17.83
C TYR A 166 11.62 -1.23 17.93
N HIS A 167 11.26 -0.39 18.89
CA HIS A 167 9.92 0.19 18.95
C HIS A 167 9.60 1.08 17.76
N ALA A 168 10.56 1.88 17.29
CA ALA A 168 10.39 2.70 16.08
C ALA A 168 10.18 1.81 14.84
N GLN A 169 11.00 0.77 14.68
CA GLN A 169 10.82 -0.21 13.59
C GLN A 169 9.45 -0.90 13.64
N LEU A 170 9.00 -1.31 14.83
CA LEU A 170 7.69 -1.93 15.00
C LEU A 170 6.56 -0.97 14.60
N GLN A 171 6.67 0.31 14.95
CA GLN A 171 5.67 1.32 14.59
C GLN A 171 5.60 1.56 13.08
N GLU A 172 6.75 1.63 12.41
CA GLU A 172 6.82 1.74 10.95
C GLU A 172 6.19 0.52 10.27
N LEU A 173 6.50 -0.69 10.74
CA LEU A 173 5.92 -1.93 10.21
C LEU A 173 4.41 -2.04 10.46
N GLN A 174 3.92 -1.57 11.61
CA GLN A 174 2.47 -1.51 11.88
C GLN A 174 1.77 -0.54 10.92
N LYS A 175 2.38 0.60 10.63
CA LYS A 175 1.87 1.55 9.63
C LYS A 175 1.86 0.91 8.24
N GLU A 176 2.97 0.30 7.82
CA GLU A 176 3.05 -0.39 6.52
C GLU A 176 1.99 -1.49 6.40
N LYS A 177 1.79 -2.29 7.46
CA LYS A 177 0.73 -3.31 7.51
C LYS A 177 -0.65 -2.72 7.29
N SER A 178 -0.96 -1.59 7.92
CA SER A 178 -2.23 -0.89 7.73
C SER A 178 -2.38 -0.36 6.30
N ASP A 179 -1.35 0.28 5.76
CA ASP A 179 -1.34 0.85 4.41
C ASP A 179 -1.52 -0.25 3.35
N ARG A 180 -0.85 -1.39 3.52
CA ARG A 180 -1.01 -2.58 2.65
C ARG A 180 -2.41 -3.16 2.72
N LEU A 181 -2.99 -3.29 3.92
CA LEU A 181 -4.34 -3.79 4.08
C LEU A 181 -5.35 -2.88 3.36
N HIS A 182 -5.21 -1.56 3.51
CA HIS A 182 -6.05 -0.60 2.80
C HIS A 182 -5.93 -0.76 1.28
N LYS A 183 -4.71 -0.90 0.76
CA LYS A 183 -4.45 -1.13 -0.66
C LYS A 183 -5.02 -2.45 -1.18
N VAL A 184 -4.96 -3.53 -0.38
CA VAL A 184 -5.62 -4.80 -0.71
C VAL A 184 -7.13 -4.60 -0.85
N LEU A 185 -7.76 -3.89 0.08
CA LEU A 185 -9.20 -3.63 0.03
C LEU A 185 -9.59 -2.76 -1.18
N GLU A 186 -8.79 -1.75 -1.51
CA GLU A 186 -8.96 -0.92 -2.70
C GLU A 186 -8.90 -1.76 -3.99
N PHE A 187 -7.91 -2.65 -4.12
CA PHE A 187 -7.81 -3.55 -5.26
C PHE A 187 -8.98 -4.53 -5.33
N VAL A 188 -9.41 -5.11 -4.20
CA VAL A 188 -10.57 -6.02 -4.17
C VAL A 188 -11.85 -5.30 -4.61
N SER A 189 -12.07 -4.05 -4.16
CA SER A 189 -13.18 -3.21 -4.63
C SER A 189 -13.09 -2.96 -6.13
N THR A 190 -11.91 -2.62 -6.63
CA THR A 190 -11.69 -2.39 -8.07
C THR A 190 -11.98 -3.65 -8.89
N VAL A 191 -11.56 -4.83 -8.41
CA VAL A 191 -11.86 -6.12 -9.06
C VAL A 191 -13.35 -6.38 -9.07
N HIS A 192 -14.05 -6.12 -7.96
CA HIS A 192 -15.51 -6.25 -7.89
C HIS A 192 -16.21 -5.41 -8.97
N ASP A 193 -15.84 -4.13 -9.08
CA ASP A 193 -16.46 -3.21 -10.03
C ASP A 193 -16.16 -3.59 -11.50
N LEU A 194 -14.93 -4.04 -11.78
CA LEU A 194 -14.56 -4.53 -13.11
C LEU A 194 -15.30 -5.83 -13.46
N CYS A 195 -15.38 -6.78 -12.53
CA CYS A 195 -16.13 -8.03 -12.72
C CYS A 195 -17.61 -7.76 -12.98
N ALA A 196 -18.21 -6.81 -12.25
CA ALA A 196 -19.61 -6.43 -12.44
C ALA A 196 -19.87 -5.94 -13.88
N VAL A 197 -19.00 -5.07 -14.42
CA VAL A 197 -19.14 -4.56 -15.79
C VAL A 197 -18.89 -5.64 -16.86
N LEU A 198 -17.88 -6.47 -16.65
CA LEU A 198 -17.47 -7.55 -17.56
C LEU A 198 -18.37 -8.81 -17.49
N GLY A 199 -19.31 -8.85 -16.54
CA GLY A 199 -20.15 -10.03 -16.30
C GLY A 199 -19.38 -11.25 -15.81
N MET A 200 -18.27 -11.06 -15.11
CA MET A 200 -17.41 -12.14 -14.59
C MET A 200 -17.73 -12.50 -13.15
N ASP A 201 -17.45 -13.74 -12.74
CA ASP A 201 -17.58 -14.13 -11.34
C ASP A 201 -16.46 -13.53 -10.47
N PHE A 202 -16.86 -12.60 -9.60
CA PHE A 202 -15.96 -11.95 -8.65
C PHE A 202 -15.26 -12.97 -7.74
N PHE A 203 -16.00 -13.95 -7.20
CA PHE A 203 -15.48 -14.89 -6.21
C PHE A 203 -14.38 -15.77 -6.79
N SER A 204 -14.60 -16.36 -7.96
CA SER A 204 -13.57 -17.11 -8.69
C SER A 204 -12.33 -16.25 -8.94
N THR A 205 -12.53 -14.99 -9.35
CA THR A 205 -11.42 -14.08 -9.67
C THR A 205 -10.55 -13.75 -8.46
N VAL A 206 -11.15 -13.39 -7.32
CA VAL A 206 -10.36 -13.05 -6.11
C VAL A 206 -9.77 -14.26 -5.40
N THR A 207 -10.44 -15.42 -5.45
CA THR A 207 -9.93 -16.65 -4.83
C THR A 207 -8.77 -17.25 -5.60
N GLU A 208 -8.69 -17.05 -6.92
CA GLU A 208 -7.51 -17.37 -7.72
C GLU A 208 -6.29 -16.61 -7.19
N VAL A 209 -6.45 -15.32 -6.86
CA VAL A 209 -5.38 -14.50 -6.29
C VAL A 209 -5.01 -14.95 -4.89
N HIS A 210 -5.96 -15.07 -3.97
CA HIS A 210 -5.71 -15.69 -2.68
C HIS A 210 -7.04 -16.05 -1.99
N PRO A 211 -7.19 -17.26 -1.42
CA PRO A 211 -8.46 -17.72 -0.83
C PRO A 211 -8.95 -16.83 0.32
N SER A 212 -8.04 -16.18 1.04
CA SER A 212 -8.40 -15.26 2.14
C SER A 212 -9.08 -13.97 1.68
N LEU A 213 -9.05 -13.64 0.38
CA LEU A 213 -9.60 -12.38 -0.12
C LEU A 213 -11.12 -12.43 -0.25
N ASN A 214 -11.71 -13.63 -0.20
CA ASN A 214 -13.15 -13.83 -0.15
C ASN A 214 -13.78 -13.12 1.06
N ASP A 215 -15.02 -12.65 0.91
CA ASP A 215 -15.79 -11.94 1.93
C ASP A 215 -16.20 -12.81 3.12
N SER A 216 -16.15 -14.14 2.96
CA SER A 216 -16.30 -15.09 4.08
C SER A 216 -15.16 -15.00 5.10
N THR A 217 -14.04 -14.38 4.72
CA THR A 217 -12.85 -14.24 5.56
C THR A 217 -12.81 -12.84 6.16
N GLY A 218 -12.71 -12.76 7.49
CA GLY A 218 -12.64 -11.47 8.20
C GLY A 218 -11.49 -10.60 7.70
N VAL A 219 -11.66 -9.28 7.75
CA VAL A 219 -10.70 -8.28 7.23
C VAL A 219 -9.26 -8.51 7.73
N GLN A 220 -9.11 -8.92 9.00
CA GLN A 220 -7.81 -9.17 9.64
C GLN A 220 -7.11 -10.46 9.18
N SER A 221 -7.82 -11.32 8.46
CA SER A 221 -7.30 -12.58 7.92
C SER A 221 -6.98 -12.47 6.43
N LYS A 222 -7.17 -11.30 5.80
CA LYS A 222 -6.78 -11.06 4.42
C LYS A 222 -5.25 -11.00 4.31
N SER A 223 -4.69 -11.73 3.34
CA SER A 223 -3.26 -11.70 3.04
C SER A 223 -2.82 -10.30 2.58
N ILE A 224 -1.76 -9.78 3.18
CA ILE A 224 -1.10 -8.51 2.85
C ILE A 224 0.29 -8.72 2.22
N SER A 225 0.57 -9.95 1.80
CA SER A 225 1.90 -10.32 1.32
C SER A 225 2.26 -9.60 0.02
N ASN A 226 3.57 -9.47 -0.24
CA ASN A 226 4.09 -8.93 -1.50
C ASN A 226 3.53 -9.68 -2.73
N ASP A 227 3.42 -11.00 -2.64
CA ASP A 227 2.87 -11.82 -3.72
C ASP A 227 1.38 -11.51 -3.95
N THR A 228 0.58 -11.48 -2.88
CA THR A 228 -0.86 -11.17 -2.99
C THR A 228 -1.10 -9.80 -3.61
N LEU A 229 -0.37 -8.76 -3.17
CA LEU A 229 -0.48 -7.42 -3.76
C LEU A 229 -0.05 -7.38 -5.23
N SER A 230 1.03 -8.10 -5.59
CA SER A 230 1.49 -8.17 -6.98
C SER A 230 0.48 -8.87 -7.87
N ARG A 231 -0.09 -9.99 -7.41
CA ARG A 231 -1.11 -10.74 -8.13
C ARG A 231 -2.40 -9.95 -8.28
N LEU A 232 -2.87 -9.27 -7.22
CA LEU A 232 -4.01 -8.35 -7.30
C LEU A 232 -3.78 -7.24 -8.34
N ALA A 233 -2.61 -6.59 -8.32
CA ALA A 233 -2.29 -5.55 -9.29
C ALA A 233 -2.30 -6.09 -10.74
N LYS A 234 -1.77 -7.29 -10.97
CA LYS A 234 -1.82 -7.97 -12.28
C LYS A 234 -3.25 -8.28 -12.70
N THR A 235 -4.09 -8.78 -11.80
CA THR A 235 -5.51 -9.07 -12.07
C THR A 235 -6.26 -7.80 -12.42
N VAL A 236 -6.10 -6.72 -11.64
CA VAL A 236 -6.72 -5.42 -11.95
C VAL A 236 -6.27 -4.91 -13.32
N PHE A 237 -4.97 -4.99 -13.62
CA PHE A 237 -4.45 -4.58 -14.93
C PHE A 237 -5.05 -5.41 -16.07
N GLY A 238 -5.09 -6.73 -15.93
CA GLY A 238 -5.68 -7.63 -16.94
C GLY A 238 -7.17 -7.37 -17.16
N LEU A 239 -7.94 -7.14 -16.10
CA LEU A 239 -9.37 -6.82 -16.21
C LEU A 239 -9.61 -5.44 -16.85
N LYS A 240 -8.76 -4.44 -16.58
CA LYS A 240 -8.84 -3.13 -17.25
C LYS A 240 -8.55 -3.26 -18.74
N GLU A 241 -7.58 -4.07 -19.12
CA GLU A 241 -7.26 -4.33 -20.52
C GLU A 241 -8.37 -5.12 -21.23
N ASP A 242 -8.93 -6.15 -20.59
CA ASP A 242 -10.08 -6.90 -21.13
C ASP A 242 -11.29 -5.98 -21.32
N LYS A 243 -11.58 -5.11 -20.34
CA LYS A 243 -12.63 -4.08 -20.46
C LYS A 243 -12.41 -3.18 -21.68
N LYS A 244 -11.18 -2.73 -21.89
CA LYS A 244 -10.80 -1.89 -23.05
C LYS A 244 -11.01 -2.63 -24.36
N GLN A 245 -10.56 -3.88 -24.45
CA GLN A 245 -10.68 -4.72 -25.65
C GLN A 245 -12.15 -5.00 -26.00
N ARG A 246 -12.96 -5.37 -25.00
CA ARG A 246 -14.39 -5.64 -25.17
C ARG A 246 -15.16 -4.39 -25.59
N LEU A 247 -14.86 -3.24 -25.00
CA LEU A 247 -15.47 -1.97 -25.39
C LEU A 247 -15.14 -1.61 -26.84
N HIS A 248 -13.86 -1.69 -27.23
CA HIS A 248 -13.45 -1.45 -28.61
C HIS A 248 -14.17 -2.38 -29.59
N ARG A 249 -14.26 -3.67 -29.25
CA ARG A 249 -14.96 -4.66 -30.09
C ARG A 249 -16.44 -4.32 -30.24
N LEU A 250 -17.11 -3.96 -29.15
CA LEU A 250 -18.52 -3.56 -29.19
C LEU A 250 -18.73 -2.31 -30.07
N GLN A 251 -17.82 -1.34 -30.01
CA GLN A 251 -17.87 -0.14 -30.85
C GLN A 251 -17.69 -0.45 -32.34
N GLU A 252 -16.79 -1.36 -32.70
CA GLU A 252 -16.64 -1.83 -34.09
C GLU A 252 -17.93 -2.49 -34.60
N LEU A 253 -18.55 -3.35 -33.80
CA LEU A 253 -19.80 -4.02 -34.15
C LEU A 253 -20.94 -3.03 -34.30
N ALA A 254 -21.03 -2.07 -33.40
CA ALA A 254 -22.02 -1.01 -33.45
C ALA A 254 -21.86 -0.14 -34.70
N ALA A 255 -20.63 0.19 -35.10
CA ALA A 255 -20.34 0.92 -36.34
C ALA A 255 -20.76 0.12 -37.58
N GLN A 256 -20.41 -1.17 -37.66
CA GLN A 256 -20.84 -2.06 -38.74
C GLN A 256 -22.36 -2.16 -38.83
N LEU A 257 -23.03 -2.26 -37.68
CA LEU A 257 -24.48 -2.34 -37.59
C LEU A 257 -25.15 -1.05 -38.09
N ILE A 258 -24.59 0.12 -37.75
CA ILE A 258 -25.05 1.43 -38.25
C ILE A 258 -24.90 1.51 -39.78
N ASP A 259 -23.74 1.10 -40.32
CA ASP A 259 -23.50 1.11 -41.76
C ASP A 259 -24.47 0.17 -42.50
N LEU A 260 -24.72 -1.02 -41.96
CA LEU A 260 -25.69 -1.97 -42.49
C LEU A 260 -27.11 -1.38 -42.50
N TRP A 261 -27.56 -0.74 -41.41
CA TRP A 261 -28.88 -0.11 -41.38
C TRP A 261 -29.03 1.06 -42.34
N ASN A 262 -27.98 1.87 -42.47
CA ASN A 262 -27.96 3.01 -43.39
C ASN A 262 -28.02 2.54 -44.84
N LEU A 263 -27.35 1.43 -45.16
CA LEU A 263 -27.39 0.84 -46.49
C LEU A 263 -28.73 0.15 -46.80
N MET A 264 -29.36 -0.44 -45.79
CA MET A 264 -30.63 -1.18 -45.92
C MET A 264 -31.87 -0.30 -45.74
N ASP A 265 -31.72 1.01 -45.56
CA ASP A 265 -32.78 1.96 -45.21
C ASP A 265 -33.67 1.46 -44.05
N THR A 266 -33.06 0.81 -43.05
CA THR A 266 -33.80 0.18 -41.94
C THR A 266 -34.47 1.25 -41.08
N PRO A 267 -35.79 1.15 -40.79
CA PRO A 267 -36.50 2.16 -40.02
C PRO A 267 -36.02 2.23 -38.57
N VAL A 268 -36.11 3.42 -37.97
CA VAL A 268 -35.58 3.69 -36.61
C VAL A 268 -36.19 2.79 -35.53
N ASP A 269 -37.46 2.38 -35.69
CA ASP A 269 -38.14 1.50 -34.73
C ASP A 269 -37.49 0.10 -34.67
N GLU A 270 -36.95 -0.40 -35.78
CA GLU A 270 -36.22 -1.66 -35.84
C GLU A 270 -34.78 -1.52 -35.30
N ARG A 271 -34.19 -0.32 -35.41
CA ARG A 271 -32.84 -0.04 -34.87
C ARG A 271 -32.80 -0.05 -33.35
N ARG A 272 -33.90 0.36 -32.68
CA ARG A 272 -34.02 0.40 -31.20
C ARG A 272 -33.86 -0.96 -30.53
N LEU A 273 -34.13 -2.05 -31.25
CA LEU A 273 -33.93 -3.41 -30.72
C LEU A 273 -32.45 -3.72 -30.42
N PHE A 274 -31.53 -2.91 -30.94
CA PHE A 274 -30.09 -3.05 -30.79
C PHE A 274 -29.47 -1.94 -29.92
N ASP A 275 -30.29 -1.22 -29.15
CA ASP A 275 -29.83 -0.18 -28.23
C ASP A 275 -28.79 -0.72 -27.22
N TYR A 276 -28.84 -2.02 -26.91
CA TYR A 276 -27.87 -2.70 -26.06
C TYR A 276 -26.45 -2.77 -26.65
N VAL A 277 -26.31 -2.70 -27.98
CA VAL A 277 -25.03 -2.66 -28.71
C VAL A 277 -24.56 -1.22 -28.90
N THR A 278 -25.50 -0.30 -29.11
CA THR A 278 -25.20 1.07 -29.53
C THR A 278 -25.06 2.06 -28.37
N CYS A 279 -25.48 1.70 -27.14
CA CYS A 279 -25.44 2.59 -25.98
C CYS A 279 -24.03 3.02 -25.55
N ASN A 280 -22.99 2.25 -25.87
CA ASN A 280 -21.60 2.51 -25.48
C ASN A 280 -20.73 3.07 -26.63
N ILE A 281 -21.32 3.42 -27.78
CA ILE A 281 -20.57 3.94 -28.94
C ILE A 281 -19.81 5.21 -28.61
N SER A 282 -20.43 6.10 -27.83
CA SER A 282 -19.83 7.39 -27.45
C SER A 282 -18.92 7.30 -26.22
N ALA A 283 -18.84 6.14 -25.58
CA ALA A 283 -17.96 5.95 -24.44
C ALA A 283 -16.50 6.01 -24.88
N SER A 284 -15.66 6.74 -24.16
CA SER A 284 -14.23 6.79 -24.48
C SER A 284 -13.55 5.49 -24.08
N VAL A 285 -12.72 4.96 -24.98
CA VAL A 285 -12.01 3.67 -24.79
C VAL A 285 -10.87 3.81 -23.78
N ASP A 286 -10.37 5.02 -23.58
CA ASP A 286 -9.25 5.33 -22.69
C ASP A 286 -9.69 5.68 -21.26
N GLU A 287 -10.94 6.10 -21.04
CA GLU A 287 -11.48 6.33 -19.69
C GLU A 287 -12.18 5.07 -19.15
N VAL A 288 -11.47 4.35 -18.28
CA VAL A 288 -11.94 3.12 -17.63
C VAL A 288 -13.23 3.34 -16.81
N ASP A 289 -13.56 4.57 -16.44
CA ASP A 289 -14.66 4.88 -15.52
C ASP A 289 -15.99 5.22 -16.20
N GLU A 290 -16.06 5.33 -17.54
CA GLU A 290 -17.30 5.73 -18.21
C GLU A 290 -18.34 4.60 -18.26
N VAL A 291 -17.91 3.35 -18.48
CA VAL A 291 -18.82 2.19 -18.52
C VAL A 291 -18.91 1.58 -17.13
N THR A 292 -19.95 1.97 -16.38
CA THR A 292 -20.22 1.48 -15.02
C THR A 292 -21.41 0.52 -14.92
N ILE A 293 -22.16 0.38 -16.02
CA ILE A 293 -23.36 -0.46 -16.06
C ILE A 293 -22.95 -1.93 -15.92
N PRO A 294 -23.46 -2.66 -14.91
CA PRO A 294 -23.16 -4.08 -14.75
C PRO A 294 -23.60 -4.89 -15.97
N GLY A 295 -22.75 -5.79 -16.43
CA GLY A 295 -22.98 -6.66 -17.58
C GLY A 295 -22.95 -5.95 -18.95
N ALA A 296 -22.65 -4.65 -19.01
CA ALA A 296 -22.63 -3.92 -20.28
C ALA A 296 -21.55 -4.42 -21.25
N LEU A 297 -20.50 -5.08 -20.74
CA LEU A 297 -19.41 -5.67 -21.52
C LEU A 297 -19.30 -7.18 -21.25
N ALA A 298 -20.42 -7.82 -20.92
CA ALA A 298 -20.49 -9.26 -20.78
C ALA A 298 -20.17 -9.96 -22.12
N LEU A 299 -19.48 -11.09 -22.04
CA LEU A 299 -18.96 -11.78 -23.21
C LEU A 299 -20.08 -12.34 -24.10
N ASP A 300 -21.13 -12.86 -23.48
CA ASP A 300 -22.35 -13.34 -24.15
C ASP A 300 -23.08 -12.23 -24.92
N LEU A 301 -23.10 -11.01 -24.38
CA LEU A 301 -23.68 -9.85 -25.07
C LEU A 301 -22.90 -9.50 -26.34
N ILE A 302 -21.57 -9.54 -26.27
CA ILE A 302 -20.69 -9.25 -27.42
C ILE A 302 -20.85 -10.35 -28.47
N GLU A 303 -20.83 -11.62 -28.07
CA GLU A 303 -21.06 -12.75 -28.98
C GLU A 303 -22.43 -12.64 -29.67
N GLN A 304 -23.48 -12.26 -28.94
CA GLN A 304 -24.81 -12.04 -29.52
C GLN A 304 -24.80 -10.90 -30.55
N ALA A 305 -24.09 -9.80 -30.27
CA ALA A 305 -23.95 -8.69 -31.21
C ALA A 305 -23.22 -9.11 -32.50
N GLU A 306 -22.18 -9.95 -32.41
CA GLU A 306 -21.48 -10.51 -33.57
C GLU A 306 -22.41 -11.34 -34.46
N VAL A 307 -23.17 -12.25 -33.84
CA VAL A 307 -24.14 -13.10 -34.56
C VAL A 307 -25.21 -12.25 -35.26
N ASP A 308 -25.69 -11.20 -34.61
CA ASP A 308 -26.70 -10.32 -35.19
C ASP A 308 -26.16 -9.47 -36.35
N VAL A 309 -24.93 -8.97 -36.25
CA VAL A 309 -24.27 -8.26 -37.37
C VAL A 309 -24.08 -9.21 -38.55
N GLU A 310 -23.61 -10.43 -38.32
CA GLU A 310 -23.44 -11.43 -39.39
C GLU A 310 -24.79 -11.79 -40.04
N ARG A 311 -25.82 -12.05 -39.24
CA ARG A 311 -27.17 -12.33 -39.73
C ARG A 311 -27.72 -11.19 -40.59
N LEU A 312 -27.46 -9.94 -40.19
CA LEU A 312 -27.93 -8.76 -40.93
C LEU A 312 -27.17 -8.60 -42.26
N ASP A 313 -25.86 -8.86 -42.30
CA ASP A 313 -25.09 -8.81 -43.55
C ASP A 313 -25.54 -9.91 -44.55
N GLN A 314 -25.86 -11.11 -44.05
CA GLN A 314 -26.45 -12.18 -44.88
C GLN A 314 -27.83 -11.80 -45.44
N LEU A 315 -28.68 -11.15 -44.63
CA LEU A 315 -29.98 -10.67 -45.07
C LEU A 315 -29.85 -9.60 -46.17
N LYS A 316 -28.90 -8.68 -46.00
CA LYS A 316 -28.53 -7.68 -47.01
C LYS A 316 -28.12 -8.35 -48.32
N ALA A 317 -27.20 -9.32 -48.28
CA ALA A 317 -26.74 -10.01 -49.49
C ALA A 317 -27.90 -10.69 -50.24
N THR A 318 -28.83 -11.29 -49.51
CA THR A 318 -30.03 -11.92 -50.06
C THR A 318 -30.97 -10.91 -50.70
N ARG A 319 -31.25 -9.79 -50.03
CA ARG A 319 -32.09 -8.71 -50.59
C ARG A 319 -31.45 -8.05 -51.82
N MET A 320 -30.14 -7.82 -51.80
CA MET A 320 -29.42 -7.27 -52.95
C MET A 320 -29.53 -8.18 -54.18
N LYS A 321 -29.38 -9.50 -53.96
CA LYS A 321 -29.58 -10.51 -55.01
C LYS A 321 -31.01 -10.50 -55.56
N GLU A 322 -32.02 -10.39 -54.69
CA GLU A 322 -33.42 -10.31 -55.12
C GLU A 322 -33.71 -9.05 -55.95
N ILE A 323 -33.23 -7.88 -55.50
CA ILE A 323 -33.39 -6.62 -56.24
C ILE A 323 -32.67 -6.69 -57.60
N SER A 324 -31.47 -7.25 -57.64
CA SER A 324 -30.72 -7.44 -58.88
C SER A 324 -31.49 -8.30 -59.89
N PHE A 325 -32.09 -9.42 -59.46
CA PHE A 325 -32.91 -10.24 -60.35
C PHE A 325 -34.19 -9.55 -60.81
N LYS A 326 -34.86 -8.79 -59.92
CA LYS A 326 -36.04 -8.00 -60.33
C LYS A 326 -35.67 -6.95 -61.38
N LYS A 327 -34.57 -6.23 -61.18
CA LYS A 327 -34.08 -5.24 -62.15
C LYS A 327 -33.65 -5.86 -63.47
N GLN A 328 -33.03 -7.05 -63.42
CA GLN A 328 -32.71 -7.80 -64.63
C GLN A 328 -33.99 -8.19 -65.39
N ALA A 329 -35.00 -8.73 -64.70
CA ALA A 329 -36.27 -9.09 -65.33
C ALA A 329 -37.01 -7.87 -65.92
N GLU A 330 -37.02 -6.72 -65.23
CA GLU A 330 -37.57 -5.47 -65.76
C GLU A 330 -36.83 -5.01 -67.02
N LEU A 331 -35.50 -5.13 -67.04
CA LEU A 331 -34.70 -4.80 -68.23
C LEU A 331 -35.01 -5.75 -69.39
N GLU A 332 -35.07 -7.05 -69.15
CA GLU A 332 -35.43 -8.06 -70.15
C GLU A 332 -36.84 -7.80 -70.73
N GLU A 333 -37.81 -7.42 -69.90
CA GLU A 333 -39.16 -7.04 -70.36
C GLU A 333 -39.13 -5.81 -71.27
N ILE A 334 -38.35 -4.78 -70.92
CA ILE A 334 -38.16 -3.59 -71.74
C ILE A 334 -37.50 -3.95 -73.08
N PHE A 335 -36.48 -4.82 -73.07
CA PHE A 335 -35.80 -5.28 -74.30
C PHE A 335 -36.76 -5.99 -75.25
N VAL A 336 -37.59 -6.90 -74.72
CA VAL A 336 -38.63 -7.60 -75.50
C VAL A 336 -39.63 -6.60 -76.08
N CYS A 337 -40.11 -5.64 -75.29
CA CYS A 337 -41.07 -4.64 -75.75
C CYS A 337 -40.47 -3.71 -76.83
N ALA A 338 -39.19 -3.36 -76.69
CA ALA A 338 -38.47 -2.49 -77.61
C ALA A 338 -38.02 -3.16 -78.92
N HIS A 339 -38.24 -4.48 -79.08
CA HIS A 339 -37.80 -5.27 -80.25
C HIS A 339 -36.29 -5.14 -80.54
N ILE A 340 -35.47 -5.01 -79.50
CA ILE A 340 -34.02 -5.00 -79.63
C ILE A 340 -33.55 -6.46 -79.54
N GLU A 341 -33.05 -7.02 -80.64
CA GLU A 341 -32.37 -8.32 -80.63
C GLU A 341 -31.13 -8.20 -79.73
N VAL A 342 -31.15 -8.88 -78.58
CA VAL A 342 -29.96 -9.09 -77.77
C VAL A 342 -29.12 -10.13 -78.50
N GLU A 343 -28.04 -9.72 -79.17
CA GLU A 343 -27.07 -10.69 -79.68
C GLU A 343 -26.51 -11.48 -78.49
N PRO A 344 -26.59 -12.82 -78.49
CA PRO A 344 -26.02 -13.61 -77.42
C PRO A 344 -24.50 -13.49 -77.50
N GLU A 345 -23.88 -12.93 -76.46
CA GLU A 345 -22.43 -12.89 -76.35
C GLU A 345 -21.87 -14.31 -76.52
N ALA A 346 -20.97 -14.45 -77.51
CA ALA A 346 -20.25 -15.67 -77.78
C ALA A 346 -19.39 -16.05 -76.55
N THR A 347 -19.51 -17.32 -76.18
CA THR A 347 -18.78 -18.07 -75.13
C THR A 347 -17.30 -17.77 -74.99
#